data_AF-C9LRL8-F1
#
_entry.id   AF-C9LRL8-F1
#
_cell.length_a   1.000
_cell.length_b   1.000
_cell.length_c   1.000
_cell.angle_alpha   90.00
_cell.angle_beta   90.00
_cell.angle_gamma   90.00
#
_symmetry.space_group_name_H-M   'P 1'
#
loop_
_entity.id
_entity.type
_entity.pdbx_description
1 polymer ?
#
loop_
_entity_poly.entity_id
_entity_poly.type
_entity_poly.pdbx_seq_one_letter_code
_entity_poly.pdbx_strand_id
1 'polypeptide(L)'
;MEKATVVVIGGGATGVGILRDLAMRGIDVLLLEKEDLVNGASSRYHGLLHSGGRYAVKDQEAAKECIEENTILRKIGKSCVEPIGGMFVRLDSDDADFEASWVEGCRVSGIEARPLTLDEAFRMEPRLSRHIVSAYAVPDAAIDGFRMSCQNVASAVRYGGRYKTYAEVVGIQEKNGELEGVRVRNRFSGEEYSIACDILVNAAGGWCEKVAELAGLNVPVQPDKGTLIAFNQRLANHVVNRLHKPSDGDIFVPHGSITILGTTSMSIDDPEDTSSSYEEIEALMKIGEETFEDLRHYRILRAFAGSRPLYKQPGASGRGASRGFVILDHENDGLKGMMTIVGGKFTTYRLMAERISDQIAEKLNVKTPCRTADEPLVPEVSEEAKKKAAKYFPSFGTNLAATRLGPDAFERVAKRLEEEPESRALICECENITLAEIEEIAKSADSHIINDIRRRTRLGMGTCQGNFCSLRAAGIFGRVGSTEGAKDSLGQLKGFLQGRWKGVRPVLMGRNIRETEMTRALYELSFNVNGGKKA
;
A
#
# COMPACT_ATOMS: atom_id res chain seq x y z
N MET A 1 25.41 16.68 -15.78
CA MET A 1 24.00 16.90 -15.43
C MET A 1 23.28 15.57 -15.63
N GLU A 2 22.58 15.09 -14.61
CA GLU A 2 21.79 13.87 -14.74
C GLU A 2 20.62 14.10 -15.71
N LYS A 3 20.26 13.09 -16.49
CA LYS A 3 19.17 13.17 -17.47
C LYS A 3 18.38 11.87 -17.54
N ALA A 4 17.15 11.94 -18.02
CA ALA A 4 16.32 10.80 -18.39
C ALA A 4 15.40 11.22 -19.55
N THR A 5 14.99 10.32 -20.43
CA THR A 5 13.96 10.65 -21.44
C THR A 5 12.63 10.95 -20.76
N VAL A 6 12.24 10.11 -19.79
CA VAL A 6 11.01 10.30 -19.01
C VAL A 6 11.33 10.39 -17.51
N VAL A 7 10.81 11.41 -16.85
CA VAL A 7 10.79 11.50 -15.38
C VAL A 7 9.36 11.23 -14.87
N VAL A 8 9.23 10.37 -13.86
CA VAL A 8 7.95 10.08 -13.20
C VAL A 8 8.00 10.62 -11.77
N ILE A 9 7.08 11.50 -11.41
CA ILE A 9 6.95 12.03 -10.04
C ILE A 9 5.94 11.18 -9.26
N GLY A 10 6.40 10.60 -8.15
CA GLY A 10 5.58 9.86 -7.18
C GLY A 10 5.84 8.35 -7.21
N GLY A 11 6.36 7.81 -6.10
CA GLY A 11 6.62 6.39 -5.85
C GLY A 11 5.43 5.62 -5.26
N GLY A 12 4.20 6.06 -5.54
CA GLY A 12 2.98 5.30 -5.26
C GLY A 12 2.74 4.19 -6.28
N ALA A 13 1.64 3.43 -6.12
CA ALA A 13 1.28 2.32 -7.00
C ALA A 13 1.25 2.70 -8.49
N THR A 14 0.66 3.85 -8.82
CA THR A 14 0.61 4.39 -10.18
C THR A 14 2.00 4.63 -10.74
N GLY A 15 2.83 5.41 -10.05
CA GLY A 15 4.16 5.76 -10.56
C GLY A 15 5.11 4.57 -10.68
N VAL A 16 5.10 3.61 -9.73
CA VAL A 16 5.94 2.41 -9.87
C VAL A 16 5.45 1.48 -10.99
N GLY A 17 4.15 1.48 -11.28
CA GLY A 17 3.59 0.79 -12.45
C GLY A 17 4.07 1.41 -13.77
N ILE A 18 4.04 2.74 -13.87
CA ILE A 18 4.53 3.49 -15.04
C ILE A 18 6.02 3.27 -15.22
N LEU A 19 6.81 3.37 -14.14
CA LEU A 19 8.23 3.08 -14.14
C LEU A 19 8.53 1.70 -14.72
N ARG A 20 7.78 0.68 -14.28
CA ARG A 20 7.93 -0.70 -14.77
C ARG A 20 7.60 -0.81 -16.25
N ASP A 21 6.46 -0.28 -16.69
CA ASP A 21 6.04 -0.42 -18.09
C ASP A 21 7.00 0.29 -19.06
N LEU A 22 7.33 1.56 -18.78
CA LEU A 22 8.27 2.32 -19.60
C LEU A 22 9.65 1.63 -19.70
N ALA A 23 10.18 1.14 -18.58
CA ALA A 23 11.43 0.39 -18.57
C ALA A 23 11.34 -0.90 -19.43
N MET A 24 10.24 -1.65 -19.31
CA MET A 24 10.00 -2.86 -20.12
C MET A 24 9.86 -2.60 -21.62
N ARG A 25 9.49 -1.37 -22.01
CA ARG A 25 9.45 -0.89 -23.39
C ARG A 25 10.80 -0.38 -23.91
N GLY A 26 11.82 -0.31 -23.04
CA GLY A 26 13.17 0.16 -23.36
C GLY A 26 13.33 1.68 -23.28
N ILE A 27 12.42 2.39 -22.62
CA ILE A 27 12.47 3.84 -22.45
C ILE A 27 13.33 4.18 -21.22
N ASP A 28 14.27 5.13 -21.36
CA ASP A 28 15.06 5.64 -20.23
C ASP A 28 14.17 6.44 -19.29
N VAL A 29 13.82 5.82 -18.16
CA VAL A 29 12.89 6.35 -17.18
C VAL A 29 13.54 6.47 -15.80
N LEU A 30 13.27 7.60 -15.14
CA LEU A 30 13.67 7.88 -13.76
C LEU A 30 12.46 8.26 -12.92
N LEU A 31 12.19 7.49 -11.85
CA LEU A 31 11.18 7.83 -10.86
C LEU A 31 11.77 8.63 -9.70
N LEU A 32 11.08 9.69 -9.29
CA LEU A 32 11.44 10.52 -8.14
C LEU A 32 10.32 10.47 -7.09
N GLU A 33 10.66 10.07 -5.86
CA GLU A 33 9.74 10.02 -4.73
C GLU A 33 10.28 10.88 -3.60
N LYS A 34 9.42 11.76 -3.05
CA LYS A 34 9.80 12.70 -1.99
C LYS A 34 10.03 12.02 -0.64
N GLU A 35 9.57 10.80 -0.41
CA GLU A 35 9.79 9.99 0.79
C GLU A 35 10.38 8.63 0.39
N ASP A 36 10.08 7.56 1.12
CA ASP A 36 10.24 6.19 0.63
C ASP A 36 9.10 5.80 -0.31
N LEU A 37 9.30 4.73 -1.07
CA LEU A 37 8.27 4.13 -1.91
C LEU A 37 7.00 3.83 -1.09
N VAL A 38 5.84 3.97 -1.73
CA VAL A 38 4.54 3.64 -1.15
C VAL A 38 4.22 4.47 0.11
N ASN A 39 4.83 5.63 0.33
CA ASN A 39 4.60 6.42 1.56
C ASN A 39 3.34 7.32 1.53
N GLY A 40 2.56 7.30 0.45
CA GLY A 40 1.28 8.03 0.31
C GLY A 40 0.03 7.16 0.51
N ALA A 41 -1.00 7.41 -0.30
CA ALA A 41 -2.28 6.67 -0.28
C ALA A 41 -2.11 5.15 -0.48
N SER A 42 -1.12 4.75 -1.28
CA SER A 42 -0.83 3.34 -1.60
C SER A 42 -0.42 2.49 -0.39
N SER A 43 -0.12 3.08 0.77
CA SER A 43 0.12 2.35 2.03
C SER A 43 -1.02 2.45 3.04
N ARG A 44 -2.10 3.14 2.69
CA ARG A 44 -3.18 3.51 3.62
C ARG A 44 -4.53 3.10 3.05
N TYR A 45 -4.68 1.80 2.84
CA TYR A 45 -5.90 1.15 2.40
C TYR A 45 -6.03 -0.20 3.09
N HIS A 46 -7.17 -0.86 2.97
CA HIS A 46 -7.45 -2.13 3.65
C HIS A 46 -6.68 -3.34 3.08
N GLY A 47 -5.93 -3.19 1.98
CA GLY A 47 -5.24 -4.32 1.36
C GLY A 47 -6.17 -5.27 0.61
N LEU A 48 -7.24 -4.75 -0.01
CA LEU A 48 -8.18 -5.55 -0.81
C LEU A 48 -7.81 -5.49 -2.29
N LEU A 49 -7.74 -6.67 -2.90
CA LEU A 49 -7.83 -6.86 -4.34
C LEU A 49 -9.27 -7.23 -4.65
N HIS A 50 -10.09 -6.24 -4.98
CA HIS A 50 -11.53 -6.45 -5.17
C HIS A 50 -11.86 -6.94 -6.57
N SER A 51 -12.90 -7.74 -6.67
CA SER A 51 -13.57 -8.18 -7.92
C SER A 51 -14.28 -7.04 -8.64
N GLY A 52 -14.55 -5.92 -7.96
CA GLY A 52 -15.35 -4.83 -8.53
C GLY A 52 -16.84 -4.89 -8.19
N GLY A 53 -17.28 -5.83 -7.34
CA GLY A 53 -18.68 -5.99 -6.95
C GLY A 53 -19.33 -4.70 -6.43
N ARG A 54 -18.59 -3.83 -5.76
CA ARG A 54 -19.11 -2.53 -5.27
C ARG A 54 -19.46 -1.53 -6.40
N TYR A 55 -18.96 -1.76 -7.61
CA TYR A 55 -19.18 -0.93 -8.81
C TYR A 55 -20.23 -1.50 -9.76
N ALA A 56 -20.54 -2.79 -9.63
CA ALA A 56 -21.38 -3.57 -10.55
C ALA A 56 -22.71 -2.90 -10.96
N VAL A 57 -23.32 -2.10 -10.07
CA VAL A 57 -24.59 -1.41 -10.34
C VAL A 57 -24.41 -0.01 -10.93
N LYS A 58 -23.45 0.78 -10.44
CA LYS A 58 -23.32 2.21 -10.79
C LYS A 58 -22.29 2.49 -11.88
N ASP A 59 -21.33 1.60 -12.08
CA ASP A 59 -20.17 1.80 -12.95
C ASP A 59 -19.66 0.43 -13.43
N GLN A 60 -20.34 -0.13 -14.44
CA GLN A 60 -20.02 -1.45 -14.98
C GLN A 60 -18.67 -1.50 -15.71
N GLU A 61 -18.22 -0.38 -16.27
CA GLU A 61 -16.90 -0.30 -16.90
C GLU A 61 -15.81 -0.44 -15.84
N ALA A 62 -15.88 0.34 -14.75
CA ALA A 62 -14.95 0.16 -13.65
C ALA A 62 -15.04 -1.25 -13.05
N ALA A 63 -16.23 -1.84 -12.96
CA ALA A 63 -16.39 -3.21 -12.47
C ALA A 63 -15.63 -4.23 -13.34
N LYS A 64 -15.74 -4.12 -14.67
CA LYS A 64 -15.02 -4.96 -15.64
C LYS A 64 -13.50 -4.80 -15.53
N GLU A 65 -13.01 -3.57 -15.55
CA GLU A 65 -11.58 -3.29 -15.39
C GLU A 65 -11.04 -3.89 -14.09
N CYS A 66 -11.83 -3.85 -13.01
CA CYS A 66 -11.42 -4.39 -11.72
C CYS A 66 -11.32 -5.91 -11.70
N ILE A 67 -12.24 -6.65 -12.32
CA ILE A 67 -12.16 -8.12 -12.34
C ILE A 67 -11.04 -8.61 -13.27
N GLU A 68 -10.82 -7.92 -14.38
CA GLU A 68 -9.71 -8.20 -15.30
C GLU A 68 -8.37 -7.97 -14.60
N GLU A 69 -8.18 -6.81 -13.99
CA GLU A 69 -6.93 -6.49 -13.28
C GLU A 69 -6.75 -7.34 -12.03
N ASN A 70 -7.81 -7.71 -11.30
CA ASN A 70 -7.75 -8.67 -10.21
C ASN A 70 -7.13 -10.00 -10.67
N THR A 71 -7.58 -10.52 -11.81
CA THR A 71 -7.08 -11.75 -12.40
C THR A 71 -5.61 -11.60 -12.83
N ILE A 72 -5.25 -10.48 -13.45
CA ILE A 72 -3.88 -10.19 -13.88
C ILE A 72 -2.94 -10.06 -12.68
N LEU A 73 -3.30 -9.30 -11.64
CA LEU A 73 -2.46 -9.06 -10.47
C LEU A 73 -2.19 -10.35 -9.67
N ARG A 74 -3.15 -11.27 -9.61
CA ARG A 74 -2.95 -12.63 -9.06
C ARG A 74 -1.92 -13.42 -9.85
N LYS A 75 -1.93 -13.29 -11.18
CA LYS A 75 -1.00 -13.98 -12.09
C LYS A 75 0.42 -13.43 -11.98
N ILE A 76 0.58 -12.10 -12.05
CA ILE A 76 1.91 -11.47 -12.12
C ILE A 76 2.57 -11.27 -10.75
N GLY A 77 1.76 -11.15 -9.69
CA GLY A 77 2.22 -10.85 -8.32
C GLY A 77 1.84 -11.94 -7.32
N LYS A 78 2.10 -13.21 -7.64
CA LYS A 78 1.68 -14.37 -6.82
C LYS A 78 2.05 -14.26 -5.35
N SER A 79 3.29 -13.89 -5.04
CA SER A 79 3.75 -13.67 -3.66
C SER A 79 3.15 -12.44 -2.97
N CYS A 80 2.45 -11.55 -3.69
CA CYS A 80 1.83 -10.35 -3.14
C CYS A 80 0.34 -10.53 -2.83
N VAL A 81 -0.31 -11.54 -3.39
CA VAL A 81 -1.76 -11.75 -3.27
C VAL A 81 -2.04 -12.99 -2.42
N GLU A 82 -2.88 -12.83 -1.41
CA GLU A 82 -3.41 -13.94 -0.63
C GLU A 82 -4.78 -14.33 -1.21
N PRO A 83 -4.92 -15.50 -1.85
CA PRO A 83 -6.13 -15.87 -2.59
C PRO A 83 -7.22 -16.40 -1.66
N ILE A 84 -7.62 -15.59 -0.68
CA ILE A 84 -8.61 -15.95 0.34
C ILE A 84 -10.06 -15.88 -0.13
N GLY A 85 -10.34 -15.36 -1.33
CA GLY A 85 -11.72 -15.16 -1.80
C GLY A 85 -12.42 -14.01 -1.07
N GLY A 86 -13.68 -13.77 -1.43
CA GLY A 86 -14.54 -12.87 -0.68
C GLY A 86 -16.00 -13.27 -0.70
N MET A 87 -16.77 -12.55 0.10
CA MET A 87 -18.19 -12.74 0.29
C MET A 87 -18.88 -11.39 0.34
N PHE A 88 -19.99 -11.25 -0.38
CA PHE A 88 -20.97 -10.17 -0.18
C PHE A 88 -22.12 -10.74 0.64
N VAL A 89 -22.44 -10.11 1.77
CA VAL A 89 -23.51 -10.55 2.68
C VAL A 89 -24.57 -9.46 2.83
N ARG A 90 -25.84 -9.81 2.74
CA ARG A 90 -26.96 -8.88 2.95
C ARG A 90 -27.60 -9.12 4.30
N LEU A 91 -27.86 -8.05 5.04
CA LEU A 91 -28.62 -8.09 6.29
C LEU A 91 -30.12 -7.98 6.05
N ASP A 92 -30.93 -8.41 7.02
CA ASP A 92 -32.39 -8.24 7.03
C ASP A 92 -32.84 -6.78 6.91
N SER A 93 -32.02 -5.84 7.39
CA SER A 93 -32.21 -4.39 7.32
C SER A 93 -31.85 -3.76 5.97
N ASP A 94 -31.18 -4.50 5.08
CA ASP A 94 -30.73 -4.01 3.78
C ASP A 94 -31.80 -4.14 2.69
N ASP A 95 -31.78 -3.20 1.74
CA ASP A 95 -32.65 -3.12 0.58
C ASP A 95 -32.53 -4.36 -0.33
N ALA A 96 -33.57 -5.20 -0.33
CA ALA A 96 -33.61 -6.44 -1.11
C ALA A 96 -33.61 -6.18 -2.64
N ASP A 97 -34.14 -5.05 -3.11
CA ASP A 97 -34.17 -4.74 -4.55
C ASP A 97 -32.78 -4.42 -5.10
N PHE A 98 -31.88 -3.94 -4.24
CA PHE A 98 -30.49 -3.71 -4.61
C PHE A 98 -29.76 -5.01 -4.93
N GLU A 99 -30.09 -6.11 -4.24
CA GLU A 99 -29.47 -7.42 -4.46
C GLU A 99 -29.66 -7.92 -5.89
N ALA A 100 -30.89 -7.85 -6.41
CA ALA A 100 -31.19 -8.27 -7.79
C ALA A 100 -30.41 -7.46 -8.82
N SER A 101 -30.34 -6.14 -8.64
CA SER A 101 -29.56 -5.23 -9.49
C SER A 101 -28.07 -5.53 -9.42
N TRP A 102 -27.57 -5.87 -8.23
CA TRP A 102 -26.17 -6.20 -7.99
C TRP A 102 -25.76 -7.52 -8.64
N VAL A 103 -26.57 -8.56 -8.56
CA VAL A 103 -26.33 -9.86 -9.20
C VAL A 103 -26.26 -9.68 -10.72
N GLU A 104 -27.21 -8.96 -11.31
CA GLU A 104 -27.20 -8.69 -12.75
C GLU A 104 -26.00 -7.83 -13.15
N GLY A 105 -25.66 -6.81 -12.36
CA GLY A 105 -24.47 -5.99 -12.56
C GLY A 105 -23.18 -6.82 -12.54
N CYS A 106 -23.06 -7.78 -11.63
CA CYS A 106 -21.92 -8.69 -11.56
C CYS A 106 -21.85 -9.56 -12.81
N ARG A 107 -22.97 -10.14 -13.24
CA ARG A 107 -23.07 -10.95 -14.46
C ARG A 107 -22.64 -10.16 -15.70
N VAL A 108 -23.13 -8.94 -15.88
CA VAL A 108 -22.78 -8.06 -17.02
C VAL A 108 -21.32 -7.65 -16.99
N SER A 109 -20.74 -7.52 -15.79
CA SER A 109 -19.34 -7.12 -15.61
C SER A 109 -18.35 -8.29 -15.66
N GLY A 110 -18.83 -9.54 -15.82
CA GLY A 110 -17.97 -10.74 -15.82
C GLY A 110 -17.48 -11.16 -14.43
N ILE A 111 -18.12 -10.68 -13.36
CA ILE A 111 -17.80 -11.04 -11.98
C ILE A 111 -18.56 -12.31 -11.62
N GLU A 112 -17.84 -13.37 -11.24
CA GLU A 112 -18.44 -14.60 -10.72
C GLU A 112 -18.98 -14.38 -9.30
N ALA A 113 -20.26 -14.02 -9.20
CA ALA A 113 -21.00 -13.91 -7.94
C ALA A 113 -21.83 -15.18 -7.69
N ARG A 114 -21.23 -16.17 -7.01
CA ARG A 114 -21.89 -17.46 -6.77
C ARG A 114 -22.76 -17.39 -5.51
N PRO A 115 -24.09 -17.60 -5.59
CA PRO A 115 -24.94 -17.62 -4.41
C PRO A 115 -24.52 -18.74 -3.45
N LEU A 116 -24.58 -18.44 -2.15
CA LEU A 116 -24.31 -19.38 -1.07
C LEU A 116 -25.60 -19.64 -0.28
N THR A 117 -25.77 -20.86 0.19
CA THR A 117 -26.73 -21.10 1.28
C THR A 117 -26.22 -20.45 2.56
N LEU A 118 -27.13 -20.06 3.47
CA LEU A 118 -26.73 -19.48 4.76
C LEU A 118 -25.85 -20.45 5.58
N ASP A 119 -26.16 -21.75 5.54
CA ASP A 119 -25.34 -22.78 6.20
C ASP A 119 -23.91 -22.83 5.66
N GLU A 120 -23.73 -22.68 4.34
CA GLU A 120 -22.40 -22.57 3.74
C GLU A 120 -21.68 -21.29 4.17
N ALA A 121 -22.37 -20.14 4.11
CA ALA A 121 -21.81 -18.86 4.52
C ALA A 121 -21.35 -18.89 5.99
N PHE A 122 -22.17 -19.40 6.89
CA PHE A 122 -21.83 -19.54 8.31
C PHE A 122 -20.78 -20.62 8.59
N ARG A 123 -20.65 -21.65 7.73
CA ARG A 123 -19.54 -22.61 7.85
C ARG A 123 -18.21 -21.98 7.43
N MET A 124 -18.22 -21.17 6.38
CA MET A 124 -17.05 -20.44 5.89
C MET A 124 -16.63 -19.33 6.87
N GLU A 125 -17.62 -18.60 7.41
CA GLU A 125 -17.43 -17.49 8.34
C GLU A 125 -18.33 -17.62 9.58
N PRO A 126 -17.92 -18.41 10.59
CA PRO A 126 -18.75 -18.73 11.76
C PRO A 126 -19.14 -17.55 12.65
N ARG A 127 -18.44 -16.42 12.51
CA ARG A 127 -18.61 -15.21 13.33
C ARG A 127 -19.54 -14.17 12.70
N LEU A 128 -20.04 -14.44 11.49
CA LEU A 128 -21.01 -13.58 10.85
C LEU A 128 -22.28 -13.43 11.71
N SER A 129 -22.87 -12.24 11.67
CA SER A 129 -24.15 -11.94 12.31
C SER A 129 -25.25 -12.90 11.85
N ARG A 130 -26.17 -13.23 12.75
CA ARG A 130 -27.35 -14.05 12.42
C ARG A 130 -28.46 -13.26 11.73
N HIS A 131 -28.30 -11.96 11.56
CA HIS A 131 -29.16 -11.09 10.76
C HIS A 131 -28.90 -11.20 9.25
N ILE A 132 -27.90 -11.96 8.82
CA ILE A 132 -27.62 -12.18 7.40
C ILE A 132 -28.69 -13.07 6.76
N VAL A 133 -29.27 -12.59 5.67
CA VAL A 133 -30.36 -13.24 4.95
C VAL A 133 -29.98 -13.73 3.56
N SER A 134 -28.88 -13.25 2.97
CA SER A 134 -28.29 -13.80 1.75
C SER A 134 -26.79 -13.55 1.66
N ALA A 135 -26.08 -14.40 0.90
CA ALA A 135 -24.64 -14.31 0.73
C ALA A 135 -24.20 -14.79 -0.67
N TYR A 136 -23.14 -14.18 -1.21
CA TYR A 136 -22.53 -14.54 -2.49
C TYR A 136 -21.01 -14.61 -2.36
N ALA A 137 -20.41 -15.71 -2.82
CA ALA A 137 -18.97 -15.78 -2.98
C ALA A 137 -18.53 -15.00 -4.23
N VAL A 138 -17.43 -14.25 -4.11
CA VAL A 138 -16.83 -13.44 -5.18
C VAL A 138 -15.31 -13.62 -5.21
N PRO A 139 -14.65 -13.38 -6.37
CA PRO A 139 -13.20 -13.52 -6.53
C PRO A 139 -12.41 -12.32 -5.95
N ASP A 140 -12.75 -11.87 -4.74
CA ASP A 140 -11.91 -10.93 -3.99
C ASP A 140 -10.66 -11.63 -3.41
N ALA A 141 -9.66 -10.86 -3.02
CA ALA A 141 -8.47 -11.35 -2.31
C ALA A 141 -7.88 -10.25 -1.42
N ALA A 142 -6.96 -10.64 -0.55
CA ALA A 142 -6.09 -9.70 0.12
C ALA A 142 -4.81 -9.49 -0.69
N ILE A 143 -4.23 -8.30 -0.58
CA ILE A 143 -3.04 -7.90 -1.33
C ILE A 143 -2.10 -7.07 -0.46
N ASP A 144 -0.82 -7.44 -0.45
CA ASP A 144 0.26 -6.68 0.17
C ASP A 144 0.77 -5.63 -0.82
N GLY A 145 0.22 -4.41 -0.71
CA GLY A 145 0.57 -3.30 -1.59
C GLY A 145 2.02 -2.84 -1.46
N PHE A 146 2.63 -2.97 -0.26
CA PHE A 146 4.05 -2.63 -0.08
C PHE A 146 4.92 -3.55 -0.92
N ARG A 147 4.68 -4.86 -0.79
CA ARG A 147 5.43 -5.87 -1.55
C ARG A 147 5.22 -5.69 -3.04
N MET A 148 3.97 -5.54 -3.48
CA MET A 148 3.67 -5.40 -4.90
C MET A 148 4.35 -4.18 -5.52
N SER A 149 4.32 -3.02 -4.86
CA SER A 149 4.99 -1.84 -5.36
C SER A 149 6.52 -1.98 -5.36
N CYS A 150 7.12 -2.57 -4.32
CA CYS A 150 8.56 -2.85 -4.30
C CYS A 150 8.97 -3.82 -5.42
N GLN A 151 8.14 -4.84 -5.70
CA GLN A 151 8.39 -5.79 -6.79
C GLN A 151 8.23 -5.14 -8.18
N ASN A 152 7.35 -4.14 -8.36
CA ASN A 152 7.31 -3.34 -9.59
C ASN A 152 8.63 -2.59 -9.81
N VAL A 153 9.17 -1.95 -8.77
CA VAL A 153 10.46 -1.25 -8.84
C VAL A 153 11.59 -2.24 -9.13
N ALA A 154 11.63 -3.38 -8.43
CA ALA A 154 12.62 -4.43 -8.70
C ALA A 154 12.53 -4.94 -10.15
N SER A 155 11.31 -5.07 -10.69
CA SER A 155 11.11 -5.38 -12.12
C SER A 155 11.70 -4.30 -13.01
N ALA A 156 11.36 -3.03 -12.77
CA ALA A 156 11.82 -1.92 -13.59
C ALA A 156 13.35 -1.83 -13.62
N VAL A 157 14.01 -2.00 -12.47
CA VAL A 157 15.48 -1.98 -12.36
C VAL A 157 16.13 -3.08 -13.20
N ARG A 158 15.55 -4.29 -13.26
CA ARG A 158 16.04 -5.36 -14.16
C ARG A 158 15.96 -4.97 -15.64
N TYR A 159 15.03 -4.09 -16.00
CA TYR A 159 14.88 -3.55 -17.35
C TYR A 159 15.60 -2.20 -17.55
N GLY A 160 16.44 -1.77 -16.59
CA GLY A 160 17.23 -0.54 -16.69
C GLY A 160 16.52 0.74 -16.22
N GLY A 161 15.29 0.63 -15.69
CA GLY A 161 14.61 1.75 -15.04
C GLY A 161 15.33 2.19 -13.76
N ARG A 162 15.31 3.50 -13.49
CA ARG A 162 15.97 4.10 -12.33
C ARG A 162 14.95 4.71 -11.38
N TYR A 163 15.27 4.77 -10.09
CA TYR A 163 14.46 5.47 -9.11
C TYR A 163 15.32 6.16 -8.05
N LYS A 164 14.79 7.20 -7.43
CA LYS A 164 15.36 7.88 -6.26
C LYS A 164 14.26 8.18 -5.25
N THR A 165 14.41 7.65 -4.04
CA THR A 165 13.62 8.01 -2.86
C THR A 165 14.23 9.23 -2.17
N TYR A 166 13.43 9.94 -1.37
CA TYR A 166 13.82 11.17 -0.69
C TYR A 166 14.32 12.28 -1.63
N ALA A 167 13.85 12.23 -2.88
CA ALA A 167 14.14 13.15 -3.97
C ALA A 167 12.87 13.95 -4.28
N GLU A 168 12.71 15.09 -3.62
CA GLU A 168 11.52 15.94 -3.76
C GLU A 168 11.66 16.83 -4.99
N VAL A 169 10.71 16.76 -5.93
CA VAL A 169 10.65 17.74 -7.02
C VAL A 169 10.11 19.06 -6.45
N VAL A 170 10.93 20.10 -6.52
CA VAL A 170 10.64 21.44 -5.98
C VAL A 170 10.51 22.51 -7.07
N GLY A 171 10.64 22.12 -8.33
CA GLY A 171 10.37 23.01 -9.47
C GLY A 171 10.38 22.26 -10.79
N ILE A 172 9.61 22.78 -11.76
CA ILE A 172 9.58 22.30 -13.14
C ILE A 172 10.22 23.39 -14.01
N GLN A 173 11.13 22.99 -14.89
CA GLN A 173 11.91 23.90 -15.73
C GLN A 173 11.37 23.80 -17.15
N GLU A 174 10.95 24.93 -17.72
CA GLU A 174 10.42 25.03 -19.07
C GLU A 174 10.99 26.26 -19.78
N LYS A 175 10.97 26.19 -21.11
CA LYS A 175 11.40 27.28 -21.98
C LYS A 175 10.49 27.35 -23.19
N ASN A 176 9.83 28.50 -23.35
CA ASN A 176 8.89 28.77 -24.45
C ASN A 176 7.75 27.74 -24.56
N GLY A 177 7.22 27.26 -23.42
CA GLY A 177 6.14 26.28 -23.36
C GLY A 177 6.60 24.84 -23.60
N GLU A 178 7.90 24.55 -23.51
CA GLU A 178 8.46 23.21 -23.67
C GLU A 178 9.29 22.83 -22.45
N LEU A 179 9.05 21.64 -21.90
CA LEU A 179 9.77 21.09 -20.76
C LEU A 179 11.28 20.94 -21.05
N GLU A 180 12.13 21.40 -20.12
CA GLU A 180 13.58 21.16 -20.15
C GLU A 180 14.04 20.21 -19.03
N GLY A 181 13.31 20.13 -17.91
CA GLY A 181 13.69 19.31 -16.78
C GLY A 181 12.98 19.63 -15.48
N VAL A 182 13.52 19.10 -14.37
CA VAL A 182 13.02 19.32 -13.01
C VAL A 182 14.15 19.71 -12.06
N ARG A 183 13.83 20.53 -11.06
CA ARG A 183 14.68 20.76 -9.88
C ARG A 183 14.26 19.85 -8.75
N VAL A 184 15.25 19.20 -8.16
CA VAL A 184 15.07 18.18 -7.13
C VAL A 184 15.84 18.55 -5.89
N ARG A 185 15.22 18.41 -4.72
CA ARG A 185 15.83 18.57 -3.40
C ARG A 185 16.03 17.19 -2.77
N ASN A 186 17.26 16.89 -2.37
CA ASN A 186 17.53 15.76 -1.48
C ASN A 186 17.07 16.12 -0.06
N ARG A 187 16.16 15.34 0.51
CA ARG A 187 15.57 15.68 1.82
C ARG A 187 16.44 15.41 3.03
N PHE A 188 17.57 14.71 2.86
CA PHE A 188 18.54 14.53 3.94
C PHE A 188 19.63 15.60 3.90
N SER A 189 20.22 15.88 2.73
CA SER A 189 21.29 16.88 2.61
C SER A 189 20.78 18.30 2.42
N GLY A 190 19.54 18.48 1.94
CA GLY A 190 18.98 19.76 1.52
C GLY A 190 19.53 20.27 0.19
N GLU A 191 20.44 19.53 -0.45
CA GLU A 191 21.04 19.90 -1.73
C GLU A 191 19.99 19.89 -2.85
N GLU A 192 20.00 20.94 -3.66
CA GLU A 192 19.17 21.06 -4.85
C GLU A 192 20.00 20.90 -6.12
N TYR A 193 19.47 20.13 -7.08
CA TYR A 193 20.10 19.89 -8.37
C TYR A 193 19.05 19.71 -9.46
N SER A 194 19.46 19.82 -10.73
CA SER A 194 18.57 19.68 -11.89
C SER A 194 18.76 18.33 -12.59
N ILE A 195 17.64 17.78 -13.07
CA ILE A 195 17.60 16.62 -13.96
C ILE A 195 16.90 17.06 -15.25
N ALA A 196 17.57 16.90 -16.39
CA ALA A 196 16.98 17.18 -17.70
C ALA A 196 16.06 16.02 -18.15
N CYS A 197 14.93 16.34 -18.78
CA CYS A 197 14.06 15.34 -19.37
C CYS A 197 13.16 15.86 -20.50
N ASP A 198 12.79 14.97 -21.40
CA ASP A 198 11.93 15.27 -22.55
C ASP A 198 10.44 15.18 -22.19
N ILE A 199 10.09 14.26 -21.28
CA ILE A 199 8.72 14.08 -20.77
C ILE A 199 8.71 13.99 -19.24
N LEU A 200 7.76 14.68 -18.62
CA LEU A 200 7.47 14.63 -17.19
C LEU A 200 6.08 14.05 -16.95
N VAL A 201 6.00 13.01 -16.13
CA VAL A 201 4.75 12.40 -15.70
C VAL A 201 4.48 12.71 -14.24
N ASN A 202 3.46 13.52 -13.98
CA ASN A 202 2.95 13.78 -12.64
C ASN A 202 1.99 12.65 -12.22
N ALA A 203 2.50 11.72 -11.41
CA ALA A 203 1.75 10.61 -10.80
C ALA A 203 1.72 10.75 -9.27
N ALA A 204 1.70 12.00 -8.77
CA ALA A 204 1.82 12.32 -7.36
C ALA A 204 0.54 12.08 -6.54
N GLY A 205 -0.49 11.43 -7.10
CA GLY A 205 -1.72 11.09 -6.40
C GLY A 205 -2.44 12.32 -5.82
N GLY A 206 -2.62 12.36 -4.50
CA GLY A 206 -3.27 13.50 -3.83
C GLY A 206 -2.52 14.82 -3.99
N TRP A 207 -1.24 14.76 -4.36
CA TRP A 207 -0.36 15.91 -4.56
C TRP A 207 -0.25 16.34 -6.02
N CYS A 208 -1.03 15.75 -6.95
CA CYS A 208 -0.94 16.11 -8.37
C CYS A 208 -1.17 17.62 -8.61
N GLU A 209 -2.10 18.24 -7.88
CA GLU A 209 -2.34 19.69 -7.96
C GLU A 209 -1.11 20.49 -7.55
N LYS A 210 -0.55 20.22 -6.36
CA LYS A 210 0.67 20.86 -5.85
C LYS A 210 1.87 20.71 -6.79
N VAL A 211 1.97 19.59 -7.52
CA VAL A 211 3.03 19.38 -8.52
C VAL A 211 2.75 20.14 -9.81
N ALA A 212 1.50 20.18 -10.28
CA ALA A 212 1.11 20.95 -11.46
C ALA A 212 1.34 22.46 -11.26
N GLU A 213 1.09 22.98 -10.05
CA GLU A 213 1.36 24.37 -9.67
C GLU A 213 2.82 24.77 -9.85
N LEU A 214 3.78 23.84 -9.69
CA LEU A 214 5.21 24.10 -9.93
C LEU A 214 5.52 24.46 -11.39
N ALA A 215 4.62 24.13 -12.32
CA ALA A 215 4.66 24.50 -13.73
C ALA A 215 3.67 25.64 -14.08
N GLY A 216 2.97 26.21 -13.09
CA GLY A 216 1.91 27.20 -13.34
C GLY A 216 0.63 26.61 -13.93
N LEU A 217 0.45 25.29 -13.86
CA LEU A 217 -0.72 24.57 -14.37
C LEU A 217 -1.75 24.34 -13.26
N ASN A 218 -3.03 24.20 -13.64
CA ASN A 218 -4.13 23.92 -12.70
C ASN A 218 -4.69 22.52 -12.94
N VAL A 219 -4.52 21.62 -11.95
CA VAL A 219 -5.11 20.28 -11.95
C VAL A 219 -5.92 20.11 -10.66
N PRO A 220 -7.23 20.39 -10.67
CA PRO A 220 -8.03 20.39 -9.45
C PRO A 220 -8.20 18.99 -8.88
N VAL A 221 -7.66 18.75 -7.68
CA VAL A 221 -7.79 17.50 -6.95
C VAL A 221 -8.52 17.75 -5.64
N GLN A 222 -9.51 16.92 -5.33
CA GLN A 222 -10.14 16.88 -4.02
C GLN A 222 -9.63 15.67 -3.25
N PRO A 223 -8.74 15.87 -2.27
CA PRO A 223 -8.42 14.88 -1.27
C PRO A 223 -9.68 14.38 -0.54
N ASP A 224 -9.86 13.06 -0.46
CA ASP A 224 -10.89 12.41 0.36
C ASP A 224 -10.25 11.41 1.32
N LYS A 225 -10.26 11.75 2.60
CA LYS A 225 -9.71 10.95 3.70
C LYS A 225 -10.60 9.75 4.00
N GLY A 226 -10.00 8.58 4.12
CA GLY A 226 -10.65 7.39 4.66
C GLY A 226 -9.88 6.78 5.81
N THR A 227 -10.56 6.63 6.95
CA THR A 227 -10.05 6.01 8.17
C THR A 227 -10.34 4.52 8.18
N LEU A 228 -9.38 3.74 8.67
CA LEU A 228 -9.40 2.29 8.80
C LEU A 228 -8.94 1.85 10.19
N ILE A 229 -9.41 0.68 10.61
CA ILE A 229 -9.12 0.06 11.91
C ILE A 229 -8.45 -1.30 11.65
N ALA A 230 -7.28 -1.52 12.25
CA ALA A 230 -6.62 -2.83 12.24
C ALA A 230 -6.87 -3.56 13.55
N PHE A 231 -7.39 -4.79 13.50
CA PHE A 231 -7.58 -5.66 14.67
C PHE A 231 -6.37 -6.54 14.92
N ASN A 232 -6.25 -7.09 16.13
CA ASN A 232 -5.12 -7.92 16.55
C ASN A 232 -5.13 -9.35 15.99
N GLN A 233 -6.19 -9.74 15.28
CA GLN A 233 -6.38 -11.09 14.77
C GLN A 233 -7.33 -11.11 13.57
N ARG A 234 -7.37 -12.25 12.85
CA ARG A 234 -8.39 -12.52 11.83
C ARG A 234 -9.77 -12.71 12.45
N LEU A 235 -10.70 -11.85 12.07
CA LEU A 235 -12.12 -11.98 12.39
C LEU A 235 -12.83 -12.87 11.38
N ALA A 236 -12.43 -12.75 10.10
CA ALA A 236 -12.92 -13.55 8.98
C ALA A 236 -11.77 -14.30 8.28
N ASN A 237 -12.09 -15.38 7.58
CA ASN A 237 -11.16 -16.13 6.74
C ASN A 237 -11.11 -15.58 5.30
N HIS A 238 -12.22 -15.02 4.82
CA HIS A 238 -12.41 -14.39 3.51
C HIS A 238 -12.60 -12.88 3.66
N VAL A 239 -12.48 -12.13 2.56
CA VAL A 239 -12.95 -10.74 2.53
C VAL A 239 -14.47 -10.73 2.73
N VAL A 240 -14.99 -9.91 3.62
CA VAL A 240 -16.44 -9.75 3.81
C VAL A 240 -16.85 -8.32 3.48
N ASN A 241 -17.79 -8.18 2.56
CA ASN A 241 -18.42 -6.92 2.17
C ASN A 241 -19.90 -6.98 2.50
N ARG A 242 -20.51 -5.87 2.93
CA ARG A 242 -21.96 -5.78 2.99
C ARG A 242 -22.57 -5.55 1.59
N LEU A 243 -23.65 -6.25 1.29
CA LEU A 243 -24.35 -6.20 0.02
C LEU A 243 -25.48 -5.17 0.08
N HIS A 244 -25.11 -3.92 -0.10
CA HIS A 244 -26.04 -2.80 -0.16
C HIS A 244 -25.44 -1.63 -0.95
N LYS A 245 -26.18 -0.52 -1.07
CA LYS A 245 -25.71 0.67 -1.77
C LYS A 245 -24.41 1.16 -1.11
N PRO A 246 -23.33 1.42 -1.87
CA PRO A 246 -22.02 1.73 -1.31
C PRO A 246 -22.03 2.80 -0.21
N SER A 247 -21.62 2.42 1.01
CA SER A 247 -21.50 3.31 2.18
C SER A 247 -20.14 3.21 2.86
N ASP A 248 -19.98 3.87 4.00
CA ASP A 248 -18.78 3.77 4.82
C ASP A 248 -18.75 2.48 5.65
N GLY A 249 -17.54 2.02 6.00
CA GLY A 249 -17.27 1.15 7.14
C GLY A 249 -17.71 -0.32 7.07
N ASP A 250 -18.02 -0.85 5.89
CA ASP A 250 -18.71 -2.13 5.72
C ASP A 250 -17.84 -3.23 5.06
N ILE A 251 -16.52 -3.07 5.06
CA ILE A 251 -15.57 -4.01 4.45
C ILE A 251 -14.57 -4.52 5.48
N PHE A 252 -14.49 -5.84 5.62
CA PHE A 252 -13.53 -6.56 6.45
C PHE A 252 -12.55 -7.32 5.57
N VAL A 253 -11.27 -6.96 5.65
CA VAL A 253 -10.21 -7.58 4.85
C VAL A 253 -9.24 -8.30 5.76
N PRO A 254 -9.22 -9.65 5.76
CA PRO A 254 -8.13 -10.40 6.38
C PRO A 254 -6.81 -10.09 5.67
N HIS A 255 -5.75 -9.79 6.42
CA HIS A 255 -4.44 -9.51 5.86
C HIS A 255 -3.36 -10.11 6.77
N GLY A 256 -2.71 -11.20 6.34
CA GLY A 256 -1.76 -11.91 7.20
C GLY A 256 -2.46 -12.37 8.49
N SER A 257 -1.95 -12.08 9.68
CA SER A 257 -2.60 -12.52 10.93
C SER A 257 -3.74 -11.63 11.42
N ILE A 258 -4.07 -10.53 10.74
CA ILE A 258 -5.03 -9.52 11.21
C ILE A 258 -6.24 -9.35 10.29
N THR A 259 -7.24 -8.59 10.73
CA THR A 259 -8.32 -8.06 9.88
C THR A 259 -8.29 -6.54 9.92
N ILE A 260 -8.50 -5.90 8.77
CA ILE A 260 -8.67 -4.46 8.64
C ILE A 260 -10.14 -4.18 8.30
N LEU A 261 -10.76 -3.30 9.09
CA LEU A 261 -12.09 -2.75 8.85
C LEU A 261 -11.96 -1.37 8.23
N GLY A 262 -12.72 -1.10 7.18
CA GLY A 262 -12.82 0.24 6.63
C GLY A 262 -13.92 0.35 5.58
N THR A 263 -14.18 1.57 5.11
CA THR A 263 -13.49 2.83 5.43
C THR A 263 -14.50 3.97 5.48
N THR A 264 -14.15 5.06 6.16
CA THR A 264 -14.89 6.33 6.06
C THR A 264 -14.58 7.09 4.76
N SER A 265 -15.35 8.15 4.48
CA SER A 265 -15.12 9.13 3.41
C SER A 265 -15.37 10.56 3.91
N MET A 266 -14.32 11.39 3.90
CA MET A 266 -14.36 12.80 4.33
C MET A 266 -13.49 13.66 3.43
N SER A 267 -14.07 14.70 2.81
CA SER A 267 -13.29 15.68 2.07
C SER A 267 -12.40 16.50 2.99
N ILE A 268 -11.14 16.67 2.60
CA ILE A 268 -10.11 17.43 3.33
C ILE A 268 -9.37 18.36 2.37
N ASP A 269 -8.71 19.39 2.91
CA ASP A 269 -8.00 20.38 2.08
C ASP A 269 -6.58 19.93 1.70
N ASP A 270 -5.88 19.24 2.62
CA ASP A 270 -4.50 18.80 2.39
C ASP A 270 -4.39 17.28 2.37
N PRO A 271 -3.90 16.64 1.29
CA PRO A 271 -3.65 15.19 1.27
C PRO A 271 -2.67 14.68 2.35
N GLU A 272 -1.91 15.56 3.01
CA GLU A 272 -1.06 15.22 4.16
C GLU A 272 -1.86 14.91 5.44
N ASP A 273 -3.11 15.39 5.56
CA ASP A 273 -3.94 15.07 6.72
C ASP A 273 -4.34 13.59 6.71
N THR A 274 -3.65 12.84 7.56
CA THR A 274 -3.84 11.40 7.79
C THR A 274 -4.25 11.13 9.24
N SER A 275 -4.76 12.14 9.93
CA SER A 275 -5.26 12.02 11.30
C SER A 275 -6.56 11.21 11.35
N SER A 276 -6.79 10.53 12.48
CA SER A 276 -8.05 9.85 12.75
C SER A 276 -8.56 10.25 14.12
N SER A 277 -9.87 10.44 14.24
CA SER A 277 -10.53 10.80 15.50
C SER A 277 -11.18 9.59 16.16
N TYR A 278 -11.51 9.71 17.45
CA TYR A 278 -12.25 8.68 18.18
C TYR A 278 -13.65 8.48 17.57
N GLU A 279 -14.31 9.56 17.17
CA GLU A 279 -15.65 9.56 16.60
C GLU A 279 -15.68 8.82 15.26
N GLU A 280 -14.65 9.01 14.42
CA GLU A 280 -14.48 8.24 13.18
C GLU A 280 -14.35 6.73 13.47
N ILE A 281 -13.61 6.37 14.52
CA ILE A 281 -13.43 4.97 14.93
C ILE A 281 -14.74 4.39 15.46
N GLU A 282 -15.45 5.12 16.33
CA GLU A 282 -16.71 4.68 16.90
C GLU A 282 -17.79 4.51 15.81
N ALA A 283 -17.82 5.39 14.81
CA ALA A 283 -18.69 5.26 13.66
C ALA A 283 -18.41 3.98 12.85
N LEU A 284 -17.13 3.68 12.59
CA LEU A 284 -16.73 2.45 11.91
C LEU A 284 -17.09 1.20 12.73
N MET A 285 -16.83 1.22 14.04
CA MET A 285 -17.16 0.10 14.93
C MET A 285 -18.66 -0.19 14.90
N LYS A 286 -19.50 0.85 15.02
CA LYS A 286 -20.96 0.72 14.99
C LYS A 286 -21.47 0.09 13.69
N ILE A 287 -20.94 0.50 12.54
CA ILE A 287 -21.31 -0.08 11.24
C ILE A 287 -20.83 -1.54 11.16
N GLY A 288 -19.60 -1.80 11.60
CA GLY A 288 -19.01 -3.13 11.56
C GLY A 288 -19.74 -4.17 12.44
N GLU A 289 -20.31 -3.73 13.57
CA GLU A 289 -21.07 -4.58 14.50
C GLU A 289 -22.30 -5.22 13.86
N GLU A 290 -22.88 -4.59 12.83
CA GLU A 290 -24.01 -5.16 12.10
C GLU A 290 -23.60 -6.42 11.31
N THR A 291 -22.33 -6.53 10.90
CA THR A 291 -21.80 -7.72 10.20
C THR A 291 -21.16 -8.72 11.15
N PHE A 292 -20.50 -8.24 12.21
CA PHE A 292 -19.85 -9.05 13.25
C PHE A 292 -20.25 -8.56 14.64
N GLU A 293 -21.23 -9.20 15.26
CA GLU A 293 -21.86 -8.74 16.52
C GLU A 293 -20.88 -8.62 17.70
N ASP A 294 -19.86 -9.46 17.75
CA ASP A 294 -18.84 -9.47 18.82
C ASP A 294 -17.63 -8.54 18.54
N LEU A 295 -17.74 -7.59 17.59
CA LEU A 295 -16.60 -6.80 17.11
C LEU A 295 -15.82 -6.10 18.24
N ARG A 296 -16.51 -5.55 19.24
CA ARG A 296 -15.91 -4.84 20.38
C ARG A 296 -15.09 -5.73 21.32
N HIS A 297 -15.26 -7.05 21.25
CA HIS A 297 -14.44 -7.98 22.03
C HIS A 297 -13.02 -8.13 21.50
N TYR A 298 -12.76 -7.69 20.27
CA TYR A 298 -11.43 -7.77 19.65
C TYR A 298 -10.61 -6.52 19.91
N ARG A 299 -9.30 -6.71 20.09
CA ARG A 299 -8.40 -5.59 20.37
C ARG A 299 -8.06 -4.88 19.07
N ILE A 300 -8.25 -3.55 19.05
CA ILE A 300 -7.79 -2.71 17.94
C ILE A 300 -6.30 -2.46 18.09
N LEU A 301 -5.47 -2.83 17.12
CA LEU A 301 -4.04 -2.53 17.14
C LEU A 301 -3.75 -1.05 16.93
N ARG A 302 -4.43 -0.45 15.95
CA ARG A 302 -4.27 0.95 15.55
C ARG A 302 -5.38 1.35 14.57
N ALA A 303 -5.61 2.65 14.48
CA ALA A 303 -6.25 3.29 13.34
C ALA A 303 -5.19 3.88 12.39
N PHE A 304 -5.58 4.09 11.14
CA PHE A 304 -4.80 4.83 10.16
C PHE A 304 -5.74 5.38 9.08
N ALA A 305 -5.36 6.49 8.46
CA ALA A 305 -6.11 7.08 7.37
C ALA A 305 -5.23 7.37 6.16
N GLY A 306 -5.84 7.34 4.98
CA GLY A 306 -5.21 7.73 3.70
C GLY A 306 -6.14 8.61 2.88
N SER A 307 -5.55 9.42 2.01
CA SER A 307 -6.29 10.36 1.16
C SER A 307 -6.40 9.85 -0.28
N ARG A 308 -7.62 9.80 -0.80
CA ARG A 308 -7.94 9.44 -2.18
C ARG A 308 -7.86 10.68 -3.07
N PRO A 309 -7.19 10.60 -4.24
CA PRO A 309 -7.10 11.72 -5.15
C PRO A 309 -8.31 11.78 -6.08
N LEU A 310 -9.39 12.44 -5.66
CA LEU A 310 -10.58 12.57 -6.52
C LEU A 310 -10.41 13.74 -7.48
N TYR A 311 -10.36 13.46 -8.78
CA TYR A 311 -10.29 14.52 -9.78
C TYR A 311 -11.64 15.21 -9.94
N LYS A 312 -11.64 16.55 -9.87
CA LYS A 312 -12.83 17.36 -10.11
C LYS A 312 -12.85 17.81 -11.57
N GLN A 313 -13.66 17.17 -12.40
CA GLN A 313 -13.91 17.71 -13.73
C GLN A 313 -14.57 19.10 -13.62
N PRO A 314 -14.10 20.10 -14.40
CA PRO A 314 -14.75 21.40 -14.46
C PRO A 314 -16.26 21.26 -14.76
N GLY A 315 -17.11 21.78 -13.87
CA GLY A 315 -18.57 21.75 -14.04
C GLY A 315 -19.33 20.59 -13.36
N ALA A 316 -18.64 19.62 -12.73
CA ALA A 316 -19.30 18.54 -11.99
C ALA A 316 -19.60 18.92 -10.53
N SER A 317 -20.81 18.65 -10.03
CA SER A 317 -21.21 18.85 -8.62
C SER A 317 -21.60 17.54 -7.92
N GLY A 318 -21.31 17.44 -6.62
CA GLY A 318 -21.69 16.31 -5.75
C GLY A 318 -20.66 15.19 -5.59
N ARG A 319 -21.01 14.13 -4.82
CA ARG A 319 -20.19 12.91 -4.58
C ARG A 319 -20.02 12.00 -5.83
N GLY A 320 -20.38 12.50 -7.00
CA GLY A 320 -20.33 11.80 -8.30
C GLY A 320 -19.03 12.01 -9.07
N ALA A 321 -17.95 12.46 -8.43
CA ALA A 321 -16.64 12.45 -9.05
C ALA A 321 -16.31 11.00 -9.48
N SER A 322 -16.00 10.81 -10.76
CA SER A 322 -15.70 9.50 -11.34
C SER A 322 -14.64 8.79 -10.50
N ARG A 323 -14.90 7.53 -10.10
CA ARG A 323 -13.89 6.67 -9.45
C ARG A 323 -12.90 6.08 -10.45
N GLY A 324 -12.99 6.46 -11.73
CA GLY A 324 -11.99 6.19 -12.74
C GLY A 324 -10.72 7.00 -12.50
N PHE A 325 -9.82 6.93 -13.47
CA PHE A 325 -8.63 7.77 -13.55
C PHE A 325 -8.72 8.67 -14.77
N VAL A 326 -7.96 9.76 -14.77
CA VAL A 326 -7.88 10.70 -15.88
C VAL A 326 -6.40 10.91 -16.21
N ILE A 327 -6.10 10.93 -17.50
CA ILE A 327 -4.80 11.33 -18.05
C ILE A 327 -5.00 12.69 -18.71
N LEU A 328 -4.19 13.67 -18.31
CA LEU A 328 -4.18 15.03 -18.84
C LEU A 328 -2.86 15.24 -19.57
N ASP A 329 -2.94 15.68 -20.82
CA ASP A 329 -1.78 16.12 -21.61
C ASP A 329 -1.78 17.65 -21.63
N HIS A 330 -0.75 18.24 -21.04
CA HIS A 330 -0.68 19.69 -20.81
C HIS A 330 -0.14 20.48 -22.00
N GLU A 331 0.08 19.84 -23.15
CA GLU A 331 0.43 20.55 -24.39
C GLU A 331 -0.65 21.59 -24.76
N ASN A 332 -1.93 21.27 -24.54
CA ASN A 332 -3.04 22.21 -24.75
C ASN A 332 -3.15 23.27 -23.65
N ASP A 333 -2.53 23.05 -22.50
CA ASP A 333 -2.47 23.98 -21.36
C ASP A 333 -1.23 24.89 -21.43
N GLY A 334 -0.44 24.79 -22.50
CA GLY A 334 0.73 25.63 -22.75
C GLY A 334 2.08 25.05 -22.33
N LEU A 335 2.13 23.78 -21.87
CA LEU A 335 3.37 23.10 -21.53
C LEU A 335 3.48 21.73 -22.23
N LYS A 336 4.22 21.71 -23.34
CA LYS A 336 4.58 20.50 -24.06
C LYS A 336 5.57 19.66 -23.25
N GLY A 337 5.33 18.36 -23.21
CA GLY A 337 6.17 17.38 -22.52
C GLY A 337 5.73 17.08 -21.08
N MET A 338 4.67 17.70 -20.56
CA MET A 338 4.14 17.35 -19.23
C MET A 338 2.79 16.63 -19.34
N MET A 339 2.64 15.55 -18.59
CA MET A 339 1.39 14.79 -18.47
C MET A 339 1.06 14.53 -17.02
N THR A 340 -0.22 14.55 -16.64
CA THR A 340 -0.69 14.22 -15.29
C THR A 340 -1.64 13.03 -15.32
N ILE A 341 -1.46 12.09 -14.39
CA ILE A 341 -2.42 11.02 -14.12
C ILE A 341 -2.94 11.12 -12.70
N VAL A 342 -4.27 11.14 -12.55
CA VAL A 342 -4.96 11.35 -11.27
C VAL A 342 -6.19 10.46 -11.15
N GLY A 343 -6.57 10.12 -9.92
CA GLY A 343 -7.67 9.19 -9.65
C GLY A 343 -7.24 7.73 -9.66
N GLY A 344 -8.19 6.86 -10.01
CA GLY A 344 -7.97 5.43 -10.10
C GLY A 344 -7.92 4.71 -8.75
N LYS A 345 -7.49 3.44 -8.80
CA LYS A 345 -7.54 2.49 -7.69
C LYS A 345 -6.25 1.69 -7.66
N PHE A 346 -5.89 1.16 -6.49
CA PHE A 346 -4.77 0.21 -6.41
C PHE A 346 -5.03 -0.99 -7.33
N THR A 347 -6.24 -1.57 -7.33
CA THR A 347 -6.58 -2.72 -8.19
C THR A 347 -6.28 -2.48 -9.67
N THR A 348 -6.42 -1.25 -10.17
CA THR A 348 -6.26 -0.91 -11.60
C THR A 348 -4.94 -0.22 -11.91
N TYR A 349 -3.95 -0.23 -10.99
CA TYR A 349 -2.72 0.56 -11.17
C TYR A 349 -1.94 0.16 -12.43
N ARG A 350 -1.98 -1.13 -12.83
CA ARG A 350 -1.23 -1.63 -13.99
C ARG A 350 -1.90 -1.19 -15.29
N LEU A 351 -3.23 -1.30 -15.39
CA LEU A 351 -4.00 -0.71 -16.49
C LEU A 351 -3.76 0.80 -16.61
N MET A 352 -3.80 1.53 -15.50
CA MET A 352 -3.49 2.97 -15.48
C MET A 352 -2.10 3.27 -16.04
N ALA A 353 -1.10 2.50 -15.63
CA ALA A 353 0.27 2.62 -16.10
C ALA A 353 0.40 2.30 -17.59
N GLU A 354 -0.27 1.26 -18.07
CA GLU A 354 -0.30 0.88 -19.48
C GLU A 354 -0.86 2.02 -20.34
N ARG A 355 -2.01 2.58 -19.95
CA ARG A 355 -2.70 3.62 -20.73
C ARG A 355 -1.86 4.89 -20.91
N ILE A 356 -1.21 5.36 -19.85
CA ILE A 356 -0.34 6.55 -19.97
C ILE A 356 0.97 6.22 -20.68
N SER A 357 1.53 5.02 -20.45
CA SER A 357 2.76 4.59 -21.12
C SER A 357 2.55 4.37 -22.62
N ASP A 358 1.35 3.97 -23.05
CA ASP A 358 0.97 3.92 -24.47
C ASP A 358 1.04 5.30 -25.13
N GLN A 359 0.47 6.33 -24.50
CA GLN A 359 0.53 7.70 -25.01
C GLN A 359 1.96 8.24 -25.06
N ILE A 360 2.77 7.93 -24.04
CA ILE A 360 4.20 8.31 -23.99
C ILE A 360 4.98 7.58 -25.09
N ALA A 361 4.77 6.28 -25.26
CA ALA A 361 5.43 5.49 -26.29
C ALA A 361 5.06 5.99 -27.70
N GLU A 362 3.81 6.40 -27.92
CA GLU A 362 3.38 7.03 -29.17
C GLU A 362 4.13 8.35 -29.43
N LYS A 363 4.20 9.25 -28.44
CA LYS A 363 4.95 10.52 -28.54
C LYS A 363 6.44 10.32 -28.82
N LEU A 364 7.05 9.27 -28.23
CA LEU A 364 8.46 8.92 -28.43
C LEU A 364 8.70 8.03 -29.67
N ASN A 365 7.64 7.68 -30.41
CA ASN A 365 7.66 6.75 -31.53
C ASN A 365 8.28 5.36 -31.18
N VAL A 366 8.08 4.90 -29.95
CA VAL A 366 8.46 3.56 -29.48
C VAL A 366 7.34 2.59 -29.79
N LYS A 367 7.67 1.50 -30.52
CA LYS A 367 6.69 0.49 -30.97
C LYS A 367 6.64 -0.77 -30.09
N THR A 368 7.47 -0.84 -29.05
CA THR A 368 7.48 -1.98 -28.12
C THR A 368 6.13 -2.04 -27.38
N PRO A 369 5.37 -3.15 -27.49
CA PRO A 369 4.07 -3.26 -26.84
C PRO A 369 4.21 -3.44 -25.32
N CYS A 370 3.14 -3.13 -24.58
CA CYS A 370 3.06 -3.47 -23.16
C CYS A 370 3.09 -5.00 -22.98
N ARG A 371 3.85 -5.47 -21.99
CA ARG A 371 3.90 -6.90 -21.58
C ARG A 371 3.64 -7.08 -20.09
N THR A 372 3.19 -6.03 -19.41
CA THR A 372 3.11 -5.98 -17.95
C THR A 372 2.07 -6.92 -17.35
N ALA A 373 1.04 -7.31 -18.12
CA ALA A 373 0.00 -8.26 -17.73
C ALA A 373 0.42 -9.74 -17.87
N ASP A 374 1.53 -10.00 -18.58
CA ASP A 374 1.98 -11.37 -18.88
C ASP A 374 3.21 -11.77 -18.08
N GLU A 375 4.07 -10.80 -17.80
CA GLU A 375 5.32 -11.05 -17.12
C GLU A 375 5.18 -10.90 -15.59
N PRO A 376 5.64 -11.88 -14.78
CA PRO A 376 5.71 -11.74 -13.33
C PRO A 376 6.51 -10.51 -12.89
N LEU A 377 6.16 -9.94 -11.73
CA LEU A 377 6.89 -8.79 -11.17
C LEU A 377 8.33 -9.15 -10.79
N VAL A 378 8.52 -10.33 -10.19
CA VAL A 378 9.84 -10.90 -9.85
C VAL A 378 9.79 -12.41 -10.06
N PRO A 379 10.93 -13.08 -10.30
CA PRO A 379 11.00 -14.53 -10.17
C PRO A 379 10.66 -14.95 -8.74
N GLU A 380 9.95 -16.07 -8.57
CA GLU A 380 9.64 -16.62 -7.25
C GLU A 380 10.82 -17.43 -6.70
N VAL A 381 10.97 -17.45 -5.38
CA VAL A 381 11.91 -18.35 -4.70
C VAL A 381 11.45 -19.80 -4.93
N SER A 382 12.34 -20.69 -5.38
CA SER A 382 11.99 -22.09 -5.64
C SER A 382 11.61 -22.85 -4.36
N GLU A 383 10.74 -23.84 -4.49
CA GLU A 383 10.32 -24.69 -3.37
C GLU A 383 11.49 -25.50 -2.82
N GLU A 384 12.46 -25.89 -3.65
CA GLU A 384 13.69 -26.56 -3.25
C GLU A 384 14.54 -25.65 -2.36
N ALA A 385 14.70 -24.37 -2.73
CA ALA A 385 15.44 -23.39 -1.94
C ALA A 385 14.75 -23.15 -0.58
N LYS A 386 13.42 -23.01 -0.57
CA LYS A 386 12.64 -22.90 0.66
C LYS A 386 12.82 -24.12 1.56
N LYS A 387 12.67 -25.34 1.02
CA LYS A 387 12.84 -26.59 1.78
C LYS A 387 14.24 -26.71 2.39
N LYS A 388 15.28 -26.39 1.63
CA LYS A 388 16.67 -26.42 2.12
C LYS A 388 16.90 -25.42 3.27
N ALA A 389 16.34 -24.22 3.14
CA ALA A 389 16.49 -23.15 4.14
C ALA A 389 15.56 -23.31 5.35
N ALA A 390 14.51 -24.13 5.27
CA ALA A 390 13.46 -24.20 6.29
C ALA A 390 13.95 -24.54 7.70
N LYS A 391 15.03 -25.33 7.82
CA LYS A 391 15.67 -25.68 9.10
C LYS A 391 16.33 -24.50 9.82
N TYR A 392 16.51 -23.36 9.15
CA TYR A 392 17.14 -22.16 9.70
C TYR A 392 16.16 -21.08 10.15
N PHE A 393 14.89 -21.20 9.75
CA PHE A 393 13.83 -20.25 10.08
C PHE A 393 12.90 -20.84 11.14
N PRO A 394 12.18 -20.00 11.92
CA PRO A 394 11.07 -20.48 12.73
C PRO A 394 9.94 -21.03 11.83
N SER A 395 8.98 -21.73 12.43
CA SER A 395 7.79 -22.21 11.71
C SER A 395 7.13 -21.07 10.93
N PHE A 396 6.79 -21.36 9.66
CA PHE A 396 6.25 -20.40 8.68
C PHE A 396 7.18 -19.23 8.27
N GLY A 397 8.32 -19.04 8.94
CA GLY A 397 9.26 -17.94 8.68
C GLY A 397 9.88 -17.98 7.29
N THR A 398 10.19 -19.17 6.77
CA THR A 398 10.79 -19.35 5.45
C THR A 398 9.94 -18.76 4.32
N ASN A 399 8.63 -19.01 4.34
CA ASN A 399 7.71 -18.50 3.32
C ASN A 399 7.60 -16.98 3.41
N LEU A 400 7.51 -16.44 4.64
CA LEU A 400 7.49 -15.00 4.86
C LEU A 400 8.77 -14.34 4.35
N ALA A 401 9.94 -14.86 4.70
CA ALA A 401 11.23 -14.37 4.22
C ALA A 401 11.34 -14.43 2.70
N ALA A 402 10.95 -15.55 2.09
CA ALA A 402 10.97 -15.72 0.64
C ALA A 402 10.14 -14.64 -0.08
N THR A 403 8.92 -14.37 0.41
CA THR A 403 8.05 -13.35 -0.19
C THR A 403 8.56 -11.91 0.01
N ARG A 404 9.27 -11.63 1.11
CA ARG A 404 9.83 -10.30 1.41
C ARG A 404 11.09 -10.00 0.61
N LEU A 405 11.98 -10.97 0.52
CA LEU A 405 13.34 -10.80 0.02
C LEU A 405 13.44 -11.01 -1.50
N GLY A 406 12.57 -11.85 -2.07
CA GLY A 406 12.78 -12.33 -3.44
C GLY A 406 13.98 -13.28 -3.56
N PRO A 407 14.27 -13.82 -4.75
CA PRO A 407 15.22 -14.92 -4.96
C PRO A 407 16.64 -14.59 -4.48
N ASP A 408 17.21 -13.48 -4.96
CA ASP A 408 18.63 -13.20 -4.75
C ASP A 408 18.93 -12.87 -3.28
N ALA A 409 18.10 -12.03 -2.63
CA ALA A 409 18.29 -11.69 -1.24
C ALA A 409 17.92 -12.86 -0.31
N PHE A 410 16.93 -13.68 -0.67
CA PHE A 410 16.62 -14.89 0.08
C PHE A 410 17.79 -15.87 0.10
N GLU A 411 18.46 -16.08 -1.04
CA GLU A 411 19.62 -16.96 -1.12
C GLU A 411 20.78 -16.45 -0.24
N ARG A 412 21.09 -15.15 -0.30
CA ARG A 412 22.12 -14.53 0.57
C ARG A 412 21.78 -14.67 2.05
N VAL A 413 20.53 -14.42 2.43
CA VAL A 413 20.06 -14.57 3.81
C VAL A 413 20.11 -16.04 4.25
N ALA A 414 19.65 -16.98 3.43
CA ALA A 414 19.67 -18.40 3.74
C ALA A 414 21.10 -18.93 3.94
N LYS A 415 22.04 -18.52 3.09
CA LYS A 415 23.46 -18.83 3.23
C LYS A 415 24.03 -18.28 4.54
N ARG A 416 23.70 -17.03 4.87
CA ARG A 416 24.16 -16.42 6.12
C ARG A 416 23.60 -17.11 7.35
N LEU A 417 22.32 -17.50 7.33
CA LEU A 417 21.72 -18.27 8.41
C LEU A 417 22.38 -19.65 8.58
N GLU A 418 22.87 -20.26 7.49
CA GLU A 418 23.65 -21.50 7.54
C GLU A 418 25.02 -21.29 8.20
N GLU A 419 25.77 -20.28 7.76
CA GLU A 419 27.16 -20.00 8.16
C GLU A 419 27.29 -19.33 9.54
N GLU A 420 26.33 -18.49 9.94
CA GLU A 420 26.32 -17.68 11.16
C GLU A 420 25.08 -18.02 12.02
N PRO A 421 25.11 -19.02 12.93
CA PRO A 421 23.95 -19.44 13.72
C PRO A 421 23.29 -18.32 14.55
N GLU A 422 24.04 -17.33 15.01
CA GLU A 422 23.56 -16.15 15.74
C GLU A 422 22.69 -15.23 14.87
N SER A 423 22.87 -15.23 13.55
CA SER A 423 22.06 -14.44 12.61
C SER A 423 20.61 -14.95 12.50
N ARG A 424 20.33 -16.14 13.06
CA ARG A 424 18.99 -16.73 13.20
C ARG A 424 18.15 -16.09 14.31
N ALA A 425 18.75 -15.27 15.16
CA ALA A 425 18.04 -14.59 16.24
C ALA A 425 16.84 -13.81 15.70
N LEU A 426 15.67 -13.97 16.33
CA LEU A 426 14.49 -13.21 15.95
C LEU A 426 14.58 -11.78 16.48
N ILE A 427 14.40 -10.83 15.59
CA ILE A 427 14.32 -9.40 15.90
C ILE A 427 12.87 -8.98 16.06
N CYS A 428 11.96 -9.55 15.26
CA CYS A 428 10.52 -9.34 15.40
C CYS A 428 9.79 -10.68 15.45
N GLU A 429 9.34 -11.06 16.64
CA GLU A 429 8.64 -12.32 16.89
C GLU A 429 7.24 -12.31 16.26
N CYS A 430 6.54 -11.17 16.28
CA CYS A 430 5.19 -11.09 15.72
C CYS A 430 5.14 -11.30 14.20
N GLU A 431 6.24 -11.01 13.50
CA GLU A 431 6.34 -11.09 12.04
C GLU A 431 7.40 -12.12 11.61
N ASN A 432 7.97 -12.91 12.55
CA ASN A 432 9.02 -13.90 12.28
C ASN A 432 10.17 -13.33 11.44
N ILE A 433 10.76 -12.22 11.87
CA ILE A 433 11.87 -11.57 11.16
C ILE A 433 13.18 -11.86 11.91
N THR A 434 14.13 -12.46 11.21
CA THR A 434 15.48 -12.80 11.68
C THR A 434 16.42 -11.59 11.64
N LEU A 435 17.55 -11.67 12.35
CA LEU A 435 18.62 -10.68 12.29
C LEU A 435 19.20 -10.59 10.88
N ALA A 436 19.41 -11.73 10.21
CA ALA A 436 19.91 -11.78 8.83
C ALA A 436 19.02 -11.00 7.85
N GLU A 437 17.68 -11.14 7.95
CA GLU A 437 16.72 -10.37 7.13
C GLU A 437 16.85 -8.87 7.35
N ILE A 438 16.90 -8.42 8.61
CA ILE A 438 17.02 -6.98 8.92
C ILE A 438 18.33 -6.42 8.38
N GLU A 439 19.44 -7.14 8.57
CA GLU A 439 20.75 -6.67 8.11
C GLU A 439 20.88 -6.64 6.59
N GLU A 440 20.31 -7.60 5.87
CA GLU A 440 20.27 -7.59 4.41
C GLU A 440 19.59 -6.32 3.89
N ILE A 441 18.43 -5.98 4.44
CA ILE A 441 17.69 -4.78 4.01
C ILE A 441 18.35 -3.50 4.51
N ALA A 442 18.85 -3.48 5.75
CA ALA A 442 19.50 -2.31 6.36
C ALA A 442 20.77 -1.88 5.61
N LYS A 443 21.51 -2.82 5.01
CA LYS A 443 22.73 -2.55 4.22
C LYS A 443 22.44 -1.96 2.84
N SER A 444 21.19 -2.03 2.36
CA SER A 444 20.80 -1.42 1.09
C SER A 444 21.02 0.09 1.12
N ALA A 445 21.63 0.63 0.06
CA ALA A 445 21.80 2.07 -0.11
C ALA A 445 20.46 2.83 -0.12
N ASP A 446 19.36 2.14 -0.43
CA ASP A 446 18.00 2.67 -0.45
C ASP A 446 17.31 2.63 0.92
N SER A 447 17.99 2.18 1.98
CA SER A 447 17.46 2.19 3.35
C SER A 447 18.00 3.40 4.11
N HIS A 448 17.21 4.46 4.16
CA HIS A 448 17.62 5.73 4.79
C HIS A 448 17.13 5.84 6.23
N ILE A 449 15.96 5.30 6.53
CA ILE A 449 15.38 5.27 7.87
C ILE A 449 14.83 3.89 8.20
N ILE A 450 14.66 3.60 9.49
CA ILE A 450 14.12 2.31 9.96
C ILE A 450 12.70 2.00 9.42
N ASN A 451 11.94 3.03 9.04
CA ASN A 451 10.63 2.83 8.42
C ASN A 451 10.70 2.19 7.01
N ASP A 452 11.84 2.30 6.33
CA ASP A 452 12.06 1.69 5.00
C ASP A 452 12.23 0.18 5.18
N ILE A 453 13.01 -0.22 6.17
CA ILE A 453 13.14 -1.61 6.61
C ILE A 453 11.76 -2.17 6.98
N ARG A 454 10.94 -1.40 7.72
CA ARG A 454 9.56 -1.80 8.04
C ARG A 454 8.71 -2.04 6.81
N ARG A 455 8.75 -1.17 5.80
CA ARG A 455 7.92 -1.36 4.60
C ARG A 455 8.32 -2.60 3.81
N ARG A 456 9.61 -2.95 3.79
CA ARG A 456 10.14 -4.13 3.10
C ARG A 456 9.97 -5.45 3.88
N THR A 457 9.97 -5.40 5.22
CA THR A 457 9.98 -6.61 6.08
C THR A 457 8.73 -6.81 6.92
N ARG A 458 7.90 -5.77 7.08
CA ARG A 458 6.81 -5.65 8.06
C ARG A 458 7.26 -5.50 9.52
N LEU A 459 8.52 -5.15 9.78
CA LEU A 459 9.04 -4.87 11.13
C LEU A 459 8.10 -3.99 11.96
N GLY A 460 7.66 -4.48 13.11
CA GLY A 460 6.78 -3.74 14.03
C GLY A 460 5.34 -3.51 13.53
N MET A 461 4.93 -4.20 12.46
CA MET A 461 3.53 -4.21 12.01
C MET A 461 2.64 -5.23 12.77
N GLY A 462 3.25 -6.19 13.46
CA GLY A 462 2.53 -7.22 14.22
C GLY A 462 1.86 -6.72 15.51
N THR A 463 1.31 -7.64 16.31
CA THR A 463 0.40 -7.32 17.43
C THR A 463 0.99 -6.44 18.53
N CYS A 464 2.31 -6.47 18.74
CA CYS A 464 3.01 -5.62 19.69
C CYS A 464 3.27 -4.19 19.19
N GLN A 465 2.95 -3.91 17.91
CA GLN A 465 3.08 -2.60 17.28
C GLN A 465 4.49 -2.00 17.34
N GLY A 466 5.52 -2.85 17.41
CA GLY A 466 6.92 -2.43 17.46
C GLY A 466 7.55 -2.43 18.85
N ASN A 467 6.79 -2.71 19.91
CA ASN A 467 7.26 -2.60 21.29
C ASN A 467 8.62 -3.30 21.53
N PHE A 468 8.74 -4.57 21.11
CA PHE A 468 9.94 -5.37 21.37
C PHE A 468 11.04 -5.25 20.30
N CYS A 469 10.68 -4.98 19.05
CA CYS A 469 11.62 -5.03 17.93
C CYS A 469 12.26 -3.68 17.61
N SER A 470 11.64 -2.56 17.99
CA SER A 470 12.08 -1.22 17.58
C SER A 470 13.50 -0.89 18.06
N LEU A 471 13.79 -1.14 19.34
CA LEU A 471 15.11 -0.86 19.92
C LEU A 471 16.20 -1.70 19.26
N ARG A 472 15.95 -3.01 19.13
CA ARG A 472 16.87 -3.96 18.47
C ARG A 472 17.15 -3.53 17.03
N ALA A 473 16.10 -3.26 16.27
CA ALA A 473 16.22 -2.87 14.87
C ALA A 473 16.91 -1.51 14.67
N ALA A 474 16.67 -0.53 15.55
CA ALA A 474 17.37 0.75 15.51
C ALA A 474 18.87 0.59 15.75
N GLY A 475 19.26 -0.23 16.75
CA GLY A 475 20.66 -0.55 17.01
C GLY A 475 21.33 -1.32 15.87
N ILE A 476 20.61 -2.27 15.26
CA ILE A 476 21.12 -3.00 14.08
C ILE A 476 21.31 -2.04 12.91
N PHE A 477 20.32 -1.19 12.62
CA PHE A 477 20.39 -0.24 11.52
C PHE A 477 21.56 0.72 11.71
N GLY A 478 21.80 1.23 12.92
CA GLY A 478 22.97 2.07 13.17
C GLY A 478 24.32 1.37 13.10
N ARG A 479 24.35 0.04 13.27
CA ARG A 479 25.58 -0.75 13.12
C ARG A 479 25.93 -1.07 11.67
N VAL A 480 24.93 -1.40 10.84
CA VAL A 480 25.17 -1.94 9.49
C VAL A 480 24.69 -1.06 8.34
N GLY A 481 23.87 -0.05 8.63
CA GLY A 481 23.35 0.87 7.63
C GLY A 481 24.45 1.83 7.14
N SER A 482 24.36 2.20 5.86
CA SER A 482 25.36 3.05 5.20
C SER A 482 24.92 4.51 5.01
N THR A 483 23.68 4.84 5.36
CA THR A 483 23.06 6.15 5.12
C THR A 483 23.17 7.06 6.33
N GLU A 484 22.95 8.38 6.15
CA GLU A 484 23.04 9.35 7.24
C GLU A 484 22.07 9.04 8.38
N GLY A 485 20.87 8.56 8.06
CA GLY A 485 19.88 8.18 9.06
C GLY A 485 20.30 7.00 9.94
N ALA A 486 21.20 6.12 9.47
CA ALA A 486 21.75 5.04 10.29
C ALA A 486 22.60 5.58 11.46
N LYS A 487 23.27 6.72 11.26
CA LYS A 487 24.15 7.32 12.29
C LYS A 487 23.38 7.85 13.51
N ASP A 488 22.06 8.06 13.40
CA ASP A 488 21.21 8.56 14.48
C ASP A 488 20.22 7.49 14.99
N SER A 489 20.72 6.45 15.65
CA SER A 489 19.88 5.35 16.15
C SER A 489 18.77 5.80 17.12
N LEU A 490 19.00 6.85 17.91
CA LEU A 490 18.00 7.39 18.84
C LEU A 490 16.88 8.12 18.10
N GLY A 491 17.22 8.94 17.11
CA GLY A 491 16.24 9.58 16.22
C GLY A 491 15.43 8.56 15.43
N GLN A 492 16.06 7.49 14.94
CA GLN A 492 15.38 6.38 14.27
C GLN A 492 14.36 5.70 15.20
N LEU A 493 14.77 5.37 16.43
CA LEU A 493 13.88 4.78 17.43
C LEU A 493 12.70 5.70 17.74
N LYS A 494 12.97 6.98 18.02
CA LYS A 494 11.94 7.98 18.31
C LYS A 494 10.95 8.12 17.15
N GLY A 495 11.45 8.29 15.93
CA GLY A 495 10.62 8.45 14.73
C GLY A 495 9.75 7.22 14.46
N PHE A 496 10.31 6.02 14.63
CA PHE A 496 9.56 4.77 14.49
C PHE A 496 8.42 4.68 15.49
N LEU A 497 8.71 4.84 16.78
CA LEU A 497 7.71 4.75 17.86
C LEU A 497 6.62 5.82 17.72
N GLN A 498 6.98 7.05 17.36
CA GLN A 498 6.00 8.12 17.09
C GLN A 498 5.07 7.76 15.91
N GLY A 499 5.61 7.17 14.84
CA GLY A 499 4.80 6.69 13.71
C GLY A 499 3.83 5.56 14.09
N ARG A 500 4.16 4.74 15.08
CA ARG A 500 3.24 3.74 15.64
C ARG A 500 2.21 4.41 16.54
N TRP A 501 2.65 5.28 17.44
CA TRP A 501 1.82 6.01 18.41
C TRP A 501 0.70 6.81 17.75
N LYS A 502 0.98 7.46 16.60
CA LYS A 502 -0.04 8.18 15.81
C LYS A 502 -1.30 7.35 15.54
N GLY A 503 -1.14 6.04 15.28
CA GLY A 503 -2.27 5.15 15.04
C GLY A 503 -2.87 4.52 16.30
N VAL A 504 -2.09 4.42 17.39
CA VAL A 504 -2.55 3.86 18.67
C VAL A 504 -3.36 4.90 19.46
N ARG A 505 -2.97 6.18 19.41
CA ARG A 505 -3.59 7.25 20.19
C ARG A 505 -5.12 7.35 19.99
N PRO A 506 -5.68 7.32 18.77
CA PRO A 506 -7.14 7.42 18.59
C PRO A 506 -7.92 6.22 19.13
N VAL A 507 -7.24 5.07 19.31
CA VAL A 507 -7.84 3.81 19.77
C VAL A 507 -7.45 3.47 21.21
N LEU A 508 -6.93 4.46 21.96
CA LEU A 508 -6.41 4.30 23.31
C LEU A 508 -7.54 4.16 24.35
N MET A 509 -8.25 3.04 24.28
CA MET A 509 -9.40 2.71 25.12
C MET A 509 -9.41 1.21 25.46
N GLY A 510 -10.12 0.83 26.52
CA GLY A 510 -10.33 -0.58 26.88
C GLY A 510 -9.03 -1.39 26.97
N ARG A 511 -8.93 -2.47 26.18
CA ARG A 511 -7.74 -3.34 26.16
C ARG A 511 -6.47 -2.64 25.68
N ASN A 512 -6.58 -1.59 24.85
CA ASN A 512 -5.40 -0.87 24.36
C ASN A 512 -4.72 -0.02 25.42
N ILE A 513 -5.47 0.50 26.40
CA ILE A 513 -4.86 1.19 27.55
C ILE A 513 -3.99 0.21 28.33
N ARG A 514 -4.47 -1.02 28.56
CA ARG A 514 -3.72 -2.06 29.28
C ARG A 514 -2.41 -2.41 28.57
N GLU A 515 -2.45 -2.62 27.25
CA GLU A 515 -1.25 -2.86 26.44
C GLU A 515 -0.29 -1.66 26.44
N THR A 516 -0.84 -0.43 26.41
CA THR A 516 -0.03 0.79 26.45
C THR A 516 0.66 0.97 27.78
N GLU A 517 -0.01 0.67 28.90
CA GLU A 517 0.60 0.70 30.24
C GLU A 517 1.69 -0.37 30.39
N MET A 518 1.48 -1.57 29.85
CA MET A 518 2.52 -2.60 29.80
C MET A 518 3.73 -2.13 28.98
N THR A 519 3.49 -1.51 27.82
CA THR A 519 4.53 -0.93 26.96
C THR A 519 5.30 0.17 27.69
N ARG A 520 4.60 1.08 28.38
CA ARG A 520 5.18 2.14 29.20
C ARG A 520 6.08 1.55 30.29
N ALA A 521 5.59 0.59 31.06
CA ALA A 521 6.34 -0.07 32.12
C ALA A 521 7.61 -0.76 31.59
N LEU A 522 7.52 -1.45 30.45
CA LEU A 522 8.67 -2.09 29.81
C LEU A 522 9.76 -1.08 29.45
N TYR A 523 9.39 0.06 28.87
CA TYR A 523 10.36 1.10 28.53
C TYR A 523 10.92 1.80 29.77
N GLU A 524 10.09 2.08 30.78
CA GLU A 524 10.54 2.68 32.04
C GLU A 524 11.56 1.79 32.77
N LEU A 525 11.33 0.48 32.79
CA LEU A 525 12.26 -0.49 33.36
C LEU A 525 13.52 -0.65 32.50
N SER A 526 13.38 -0.82 31.18
CA SER A 526 14.51 -1.05 30.28
C SER A 526 15.47 0.14 30.21
N PHE A 527 14.95 1.37 30.32
CA PHE A 527 15.74 2.59 30.31
C PHE A 527 15.99 3.16 31.70
N ASN A 528 15.57 2.46 32.76
CA ASN A 528 15.71 2.89 34.15
C ASN A 528 15.17 4.32 34.40
N VAL A 529 14.09 4.70 33.70
CA VAL A 529 13.54 6.08 33.71
C VAL A 529 13.11 6.50 35.12
N ASN A 530 12.55 5.56 35.88
CA ASN A 530 12.05 5.82 37.23
C ASN A 530 13.10 5.59 38.33
N GLY A 531 14.37 5.34 37.97
CA GLY A 531 15.46 5.17 38.92
C GLY A 531 15.28 3.97 39.85
N GLY A 532 15.64 2.78 39.36
CA GLY A 532 16.01 1.67 40.22
C GLY A 532 17.15 2.12 41.13
N LYS A 533 16.89 2.20 42.45
CA LYS A 533 17.97 2.37 43.42
C LYS A 533 18.97 1.24 43.19
N LYS A 534 20.26 1.57 43.09
CA LYS A 534 21.33 0.55 43.16
C LYS A 534 21.03 -0.32 44.39
N ALA A 535 20.85 -1.63 44.16
CA ALA A 535 20.88 -2.62 45.23
C ALA A 535 22.27 -2.63 45.88
#